data_AF-A0A2Z2P0D8-F1
#
_entry.id   AF-A0A2Z2P0D8-F1
#
_cell.length_a   1.000
_cell.length_b   1.000
_cell.length_c   1.000
_cell.angle_alpha   90.00
_cell.angle_beta   90.00
_cell.angle_gamma   90.00
#
_symmetry.space_group_name_H-M   'P 1'
#
loop_
_entity.id
_entity.type
_entity.pdbx_description
1 polymer ?
#
loop_
_entity_poly.entity_id
_entity_poly.type
_entity_poly.pdbx_seq_one_letter_code
_entity_poly.pdbx_strand_id
1 'polypeptide(L)'
;MSDEALRTLAVARRNVAADAKVPTDAAEEAASFEQNLEYLGTVGIIDPPRKEAAVAIDQARQAGIRVIMITGDHPRTAVRIAAGLGIVDVGADPADAGPVLARWTDRAG
;
A
#
# COMPACT_ATOMS: atom_id res chain seq x y z
N MET A 1 13.30 1.21 2.53
CA MET A 1 12.16 1.23 1.57
C MET A 1 10.84 0.86 2.24
N SER A 2 10.66 -0.32 2.83
CA SER A 2 9.40 -0.72 3.50
C SER A 2 9.04 0.21 4.66
N ASP A 3 10.04 0.62 5.43
CA ASP A 3 9.88 1.56 6.54
C ASP A 3 9.63 2.99 6.10
N GLU A 4 9.67 3.29 4.79
CA GLU A 4 9.38 4.61 4.24
C GLU A 4 7.97 4.72 3.65
N ALA A 5 7.11 3.71 3.84
CA ALA A 5 5.74 3.70 3.31
C ALA A 5 5.68 3.84 1.76
N LEU A 6 6.75 3.46 1.06
CA LEU A 6 6.81 3.53 -0.39
C LEU A 6 6.09 2.32 -1.01
N ARG A 7 5.24 2.59 -2.01
CA ARG A 7 4.83 1.57 -2.99
C ARG A 7 6.04 1.25 -3.85
N THR A 8 6.47 -0.01 -3.84
CA THR A 8 7.68 -0.44 -4.55
C THR A 8 7.31 -1.11 -5.87
N LEU A 9 8.08 -0.81 -6.92
CA LEU A 9 7.99 -1.43 -8.24
C LEU A 9 9.38 -1.93 -8.63
N ALA A 10 9.51 -3.25 -8.77
CA ALA A 10 10.72 -3.85 -9.32
C ALA A 10 10.75 -3.67 -10.84
N VAL A 11 11.92 -3.32 -11.38
CA VAL A 11 12.14 -3.15 -12.81
C VAL A 11 13.17 -4.19 -13.25
N ALA A 12 12.82 -4.96 -14.26
CA ALA A 12 13.68 -5.96 -14.86
C ALA A 12 13.46 -6.00 -16.38
N ARG A 13 14.46 -6.46 -17.13
CA ARG A 13 14.38 -6.54 -18.60
C ARG A 13 14.80 -7.90 -19.12
N ARG A 14 14.39 -8.22 -20.34
CA ARG A 14 14.96 -9.30 -21.14
C ARG A 14 15.14 -8.81 -22.56
N ASN A 15 16.30 -9.09 -23.15
CA ASN A 15 16.50 -8.86 -24.58
C ASN A 15 15.78 -9.96 -25.35
N VAL A 16 14.93 -9.58 -26.30
CA VAL A 16 14.15 -10.50 -27.13
C VAL A 16 14.69 -10.45 -28.56
N ALA A 17 14.84 -11.61 -29.19
CA ALA A 17 15.28 -11.68 -30.59
C ALA A 17 14.25 -11.01 -31.51
N ALA A 18 14.72 -10.38 -32.61
CA ALA A 18 13.87 -9.59 -33.50
C ALA A 18 12.76 -10.41 -34.19
N ASP A 19 12.94 -11.72 -34.29
CA ASP A 19 12.01 -12.69 -34.88
C ASP A 19 11.19 -13.47 -33.85
N ALA A 20 11.28 -13.11 -32.56
CA ALA A 20 10.53 -13.78 -31.52
C ALA A 20 9.02 -13.64 -31.76
N LYS A 21 8.31 -14.78 -31.72
CA LYS A 21 6.85 -14.80 -31.76
C LYS A 21 6.30 -14.16 -30.50
N VAL A 22 5.58 -13.06 -30.66
CA VAL A 22 4.80 -12.43 -29.60
C VAL A 22 3.46 -13.20 -29.51
N PRO A 23 3.14 -13.83 -28.37
CA PRO A 23 1.84 -14.45 -28.17
C PRO A 23 0.74 -13.39 -28.30
N THR A 24 -0.39 -13.78 -28.88
CA THR A 24 -1.55 -12.88 -29.07
C THR A 24 -2.53 -12.92 -27.90
N ASP A 25 -2.38 -13.89 -27.00
CA ASP A 25 -3.16 -14.00 -25.76
C ASP A 25 -2.37 -13.39 -24.59
N ALA A 26 -3.00 -12.50 -23.84
CA ALA A 26 -2.34 -11.73 -22.77
C ALA A 26 -1.85 -12.60 -21.60
N ALA A 27 -2.50 -13.72 -21.31
CA ALA A 27 -2.09 -14.62 -20.23
C ALA A 27 -0.87 -15.45 -20.65
N GLU A 28 -0.85 -15.92 -21.89
CA GLU A 28 0.33 -16.60 -22.47
C GLU A 28 1.50 -15.63 -22.69
N GLU A 29 1.22 -14.37 -23.06
CA GLU A 29 2.20 -13.31 -23.23
C GLU A 29 2.98 -13.05 -21.94
N ALA A 30 2.26 -12.77 -20.84
CA ALA A 30 2.88 -12.51 -19.54
C ALA A 30 3.74 -13.70 -19.07
N ALA A 31 3.21 -14.92 -19.12
CA ALA A 31 3.96 -16.12 -18.71
C ALA A 31 5.20 -16.38 -19.58
N SER A 32 5.14 -16.07 -20.88
CA SER A 32 6.27 -16.29 -21.80
C SER A 32 7.37 -15.21 -21.67
N PHE A 33 7.00 -13.97 -21.37
CA PHE A 33 7.91 -12.83 -21.31
C PHE A 33 8.46 -12.54 -19.92
N GLU A 34 7.71 -12.79 -18.86
CA GLU A 34 8.11 -12.50 -17.46
C GLU A 34 9.02 -13.57 -16.83
N GLN A 35 9.95 -14.13 -17.61
CA GLN A 35 10.90 -15.14 -17.17
C GLN A 35 12.31 -14.83 -17.68
N ASN A 36 13.34 -15.26 -16.95
CA ASN A 36 14.75 -15.02 -17.28
C ASN A 36 15.08 -13.53 -17.46
N LEU A 37 14.57 -12.69 -16.56
CA LEU A 37 14.78 -11.25 -16.57
C LEU A 37 16.09 -10.88 -15.85
N GLU A 38 16.82 -9.90 -16.38
CA GLU A 38 17.89 -9.18 -15.71
C GLU A 38 17.27 -8.10 -14.82
N TYR A 39 17.46 -8.23 -13.49
CA TYR A 39 16.99 -7.23 -12.53
C TYR A 39 17.79 -5.94 -12.67
N LEU A 40 17.10 -4.82 -12.87
CA LEU A 40 17.72 -3.51 -13.09
C LEU A 40 17.68 -2.63 -11.83
N GLY A 41 16.66 -2.82 -10.98
CA GLY A 41 16.49 -2.02 -9.78
C GLY A 41 15.05 -1.96 -9.30
N THR A 42 14.82 -1.15 -8.26
CA THR A 42 13.49 -0.90 -7.69
C THR A 42 13.25 0.59 -7.60
N VAL A 43 12.04 1.01 -7.96
CA VAL A 43 11.56 2.38 -7.76
C VAL A 43 10.60 2.38 -6.57
N GLY A 44 10.73 3.38 -5.69
CA GLY A 44 9.80 3.64 -4.60
C GLY A 44 8.95 4.87 -4.91
N ILE A 45 7.64 4.73 -4.86
CA ILE A 45 6.66 5.80 -5.07
C ILE A 45 5.95 6.05 -3.75
N ILE A 46 5.80 7.32 -3.36
CA ILE A 46 5.01 7.72 -2.21
C ILE A 46 3.75 8.45 -2.67
N ASP A 47 2.61 8.09 -2.10
CA ASP A 47 1.40 8.92 -2.11
C ASP A 47 1.32 9.59 -0.73
N PRO A 48 1.86 10.81 -0.57
CA PRO A 48 1.91 11.43 0.73
C PRO A 48 0.49 11.83 1.16
N PRO A 49 0.12 11.61 2.42
CA PRO A 49 -1.16 12.08 2.92
C PRO A 49 -1.28 13.60 2.76
N ARG A 50 -2.48 14.05 2.41
CA ARG A 50 -2.81 15.46 2.23
C ARG A 50 -2.60 16.23 3.55
N LYS A 51 -2.01 17.43 3.50
CA LYS A 51 -1.69 18.22 4.71
C LYS A 51 -2.93 18.55 5.53
N GLU A 52 -4.03 18.83 4.86
CA GLU A 52 -5.33 19.13 5.45
C GLU A 52 -5.94 17.95 6.22
N ALA A 53 -5.54 16.71 5.93
CA ALA A 53 -6.07 15.53 6.61
C ALA A 53 -5.72 15.54 8.10
N ALA A 54 -4.47 15.87 8.46
CA ALA A 54 -4.06 15.93 9.87
C ALA A 54 -4.87 16.96 10.66
N VAL A 55 -5.15 18.12 10.06
CA VAL A 55 -5.97 19.18 10.68
C VAL A 55 -7.41 18.71 10.90
N ALA A 56 -8.02 18.07 9.89
CA ALA A 56 -9.38 17.55 10.00
C ALA A 56 -9.50 16.44 11.06
N ILE A 57 -8.47 15.59 11.17
CA ILE A 57 -8.42 14.51 12.16
C ILE A 57 -8.35 15.06 13.58
N ASP A 58 -7.50 16.07 13.81
CA ASP A 58 -7.39 16.73 15.11
C ASP A 58 -8.71 17.40 15.53
N GLN A 59 -9.35 18.13 14.61
CA GLN A 59 -10.67 18.74 14.84
C GLN A 59 -11.73 17.68 15.18
N ALA A 60 -11.77 16.57 14.45
CA ALA A 60 -12.68 15.47 14.73
C ALA A 60 -12.44 14.86 16.12
N ARG A 61 -11.18 14.64 16.51
CA ARG A 61 -10.83 14.12 17.84
C ARG A 61 -11.25 15.07 18.95
N GLN A 62 -11.03 16.38 18.80
CA GLN A 62 -11.46 17.40 19.76
C GLN A 62 -12.98 17.46 19.91
N ALA A 63 -13.72 17.13 18.85
CA ALA A 63 -15.17 17.00 18.88
C ALA A 63 -15.68 15.65 19.43
N GLY A 64 -14.78 14.75 19.85
CA GLY A 64 -15.13 13.41 20.34
C GLY A 64 -15.50 12.41 19.25
N ILE A 65 -15.20 12.72 17.97
CA ILE A 65 -15.47 11.85 16.83
C ILE A 65 -14.31 10.88 16.64
N ARG A 66 -14.62 9.59 16.54
CA ARG A 66 -13.63 8.56 16.24
C ARG A 66 -13.29 8.55 14.74
N VAL A 67 -12.02 8.69 14.42
CA VAL A 67 -11.49 8.58 13.05
C VAL A 67 -10.97 7.16 12.80
N ILE A 68 -11.22 6.63 11.60
CA ILE A 68 -10.77 5.29 11.17
C ILE A 68 -10.18 5.42 9.77
N MET A 69 -9.02 4.79 9.55
CA MET A 69 -8.40 4.67 8.23
C MET A 69 -8.77 3.33 7.60
N ILE A 70 -9.18 3.35 6.33
CA ILE A 70 -9.36 2.16 5.49
C ILE A 70 -8.40 2.31 4.31
N THR A 71 -7.44 1.41 4.17
CA THR A 71 -6.47 1.39 3.07
C THR A 71 -6.18 -0.04 2.63
N GLY A 72 -5.79 -0.20 1.36
CA GLY A 72 -5.27 -1.46 0.81
C GLY A 72 -3.75 -1.61 0.95
N ASP A 73 -3.06 -0.64 1.58
CA ASP A 73 -1.63 -0.72 1.80
C ASP A 73 -1.27 -1.79 2.83
N HIS A 74 -0.01 -2.26 2.79
CA HIS A 74 0.50 -3.23 3.75
C HIS A 74 0.38 -2.73 5.21
N PRO A 75 0.07 -3.58 6.21
CA PRO A 75 -0.21 -3.14 7.59
C PRO A 75 0.85 -2.22 8.22
N ARG A 76 2.14 -2.51 8.02
CA ARG A 76 3.24 -1.65 8.49
C ARG A 76 3.19 -0.24 7.89
N THR A 77 2.86 -0.13 6.61
CA THR A 77 2.70 1.15 5.90
C THR A 77 1.49 1.90 6.45
N ALA A 78 0.36 1.20 6.61
CA ALA A 78 -0.88 1.78 7.11
C ALA A 78 -0.70 2.38 8.52
N VAL A 79 -0.08 1.65 9.45
CA VAL A 79 0.21 2.16 10.80
C VAL A 79 1.09 3.39 10.76
N ARG A 80 2.12 3.40 9.91
CA ARG A 80 3.04 4.55 9.82
C ARG A 80 2.33 5.81 9.33
N ILE A 81 1.48 5.68 8.31
CA ILE A 81 0.66 6.79 7.80
C ILE A 81 -0.38 7.23 8.86
N ALA A 82 -1.05 6.28 9.51
CA ALA A 82 -2.03 6.56 10.55
C ALA A 82 -1.43 7.28 11.76
N ALA A 83 -0.23 6.90 12.20
CA ALA A 83 0.50 7.60 13.25
C ALA A 83 0.91 9.01 12.82
N GLY A 84 1.41 9.17 11.58
CA GLY A 84 1.76 10.48 11.03
C GLY A 84 0.57 11.43 10.88
N LEU A 85 -0.64 10.89 10.71
CA LEU A 85 -1.90 11.63 10.66
C LEU A 85 -2.56 11.83 12.03
N GLY A 86 -2.01 11.26 13.10
CA GLY A 86 -2.59 11.33 14.44
C GLY A 86 -3.88 10.51 14.61
N ILE A 87 -4.07 9.45 13.83
CA ILE A 87 -5.21 8.51 13.98
C ILE A 87 -4.90 7.49 15.08
N VAL A 88 -3.65 7.06 15.19
CA VAL A 88 -3.13 6.15 16.23
C VAL A 88 -1.88 6.75 16.86
N ASP A 89 -1.47 6.22 18.01
CA ASP A 89 -0.25 6.65 18.66
C ASP A 89 1.01 6.12 17.94
N VAL A 90 2.13 6.84 18.11
CA VAL A 90 3.42 6.42 17.56
C VAL A 90 3.83 5.09 18.20
N GLY A 91 4.12 4.09 17.37
CA GLY A 91 4.49 2.74 17.84
C GLY A 91 3.31 1.77 18.01
N ALA A 92 2.10 2.13 17.55
CA ALA A 92 0.98 1.19 17.48
C ALA A 92 1.37 -0.10 16.73
N ASP A 93 0.84 -1.25 17.17
CA ASP A 93 1.17 -2.55 16.59
C ASP A 93 0.51 -2.71 15.20
N PRO A 94 1.26 -3.05 14.14
CA PRO A 94 0.69 -3.44 12.85
C PRO A 94 -0.39 -4.53 12.90
N ALA A 95 -0.38 -5.39 13.92
CA ALA A 95 -1.42 -6.39 14.15
C ALA A 95 -2.80 -5.75 14.44
N ASP A 96 -2.85 -4.52 14.95
CA ASP A 96 -4.09 -3.79 15.21
C ASP A 96 -4.75 -3.23 13.94
N ALA A 97 -4.01 -3.16 12.83
CA ALA A 97 -4.51 -2.75 11.51
C ALA A 97 -5.31 -3.86 10.79
N GLY A 98 -5.75 -4.90 11.52
CA GLY A 98 -6.56 -5.98 11.00
C GLY A 98 -7.90 -5.52 10.36
N PRO A 99 -8.61 -6.42 9.67
CA PRO A 99 -9.81 -6.08 8.92
C PRO A 99 -10.88 -5.49 9.82
N VAL A 100 -11.06 -4.16 9.73
CA VAL A 100 -11.99 -3.37 10.55
C VAL A 100 -13.41 -3.90 10.40
N LEU A 101 -13.81 -4.31 9.20
CA LEU A 101 -15.18 -4.75 8.93
C LEU A 101 -15.61 -6.00 9.73
N ALA A 102 -14.69 -6.91 10.05
CA ALA A 102 -15.02 -8.13 10.81
C ALA A 102 -15.27 -7.86 12.30
N ARG A 103 -14.72 -6.77 12.85
CA ARG A 103 -14.88 -6.42 14.28
C ARG A 103 -16.11 -5.54 14.55
N TRP A 104 -16.80 -5.09 13.50
CA TRP A 104 -17.89 -4.12 13.58
C TRP A 104 -19.27 -4.77 13.51
N THR A 105 -19.38 -5.98 12.98
CA THR A 105 -20.62 -6.77 13.06
C THR A 105 -20.95 -7.22 14.49
N ASP A 106 -19.96 -7.26 15.40
CA ASP A 106 -20.12 -7.82 16.75
C ASP A 106 -20.46 -6.79 17.84
N ARG A 107 -20.67 -5.51 17.51
CA ARG A 107 -21.13 -4.48 18.47
C ARG A 107 -22.41 -3.76 18.07
N ALA A 108 -23.10 -4.25 17.05
CA ALA A 108 -24.48 -3.90 16.76
C ALA A 108 -25.39 -4.97 17.39
N GLY A 109 -25.40 -5.04 18.73
CA GLY A 109 -26.19 -6.01 19.51
C GLY A 109 -25.88 -5.91 20.98
#